data_AF-A0AAD2HLU0-F1
#
_entry.id   AF-A0AAD2HLU0-F1
#
_cell.length_a   1.000
_cell.length_b   1.000
_cell.length_c   1.000
_cell.angle_alpha   90.00
_cell.angle_beta   90.00
_cell.angle_gamma   90.00
#
_symmetry.space_group_name_H-M   'P 1'
#
loop_
_entity.id
_entity.type
_entity.pdbx_description
1 polymer ?
#
loop_
_entity_poly.entity_id
_entity_poly.type
_entity_poly.pdbx_seq_one_letter_code
_entity_poly.pdbx_strand_id
1 'polypeptide(L)'
;MKSFDENIPEQELIHAEELYYRSTYHHTSGAISPARPTLCCCGEAYDPDETSAEHIMHFCSRCRRWLHRKCLSSPLPSRRVTPAEFLQFDPDTNSRPLYPFWSAVADDSPSSVSSTSERPSKRPRLSTSTPDSLVAPDLQVLDDHISGLPADLVKLATRSVIRGGPAGVVGNGPAVIEARRKVCQFLCQGDSTKAAWLQDWRAQMPAGWDTTLPEGWDTVVKQEPDVVLKKRTRGRPRKTVPVVVPDPLNPPTLECPDCHNLV
;
A
#
# COMPACT_ATOMS: atom_id res chain seq x y z
N MET A 1 17.55 24.22 -2.44
CA MET A 1 16.60 23.53 -3.33
C MET A 1 16.82 22.04 -3.13
N LYS A 2 15.79 21.27 -2.74
CA LYS A 2 15.92 19.82 -2.50
C LYS A 2 15.66 19.04 -3.81
N SER A 3 16.42 17.97 -4.06
CA SER A 3 16.11 17.04 -5.15
C SER A 3 14.94 16.14 -4.76
N PHE A 4 13.99 15.94 -5.66
CA PHE A 4 12.85 15.06 -5.48
C PHE A 4 12.86 13.89 -6.46
N ASP A 5 12.79 12.67 -5.94
CA ASP A 5 12.78 11.42 -6.69
C ASP A 5 11.49 10.64 -6.39
N GLU A 6 10.60 10.63 -7.37
CA GLU A 6 9.28 10.02 -7.27
C GLU A 6 9.30 8.49 -7.07
N ASN A 7 10.45 7.84 -7.25
CA ASN A 7 10.61 6.39 -7.06
C ASN A 7 10.99 6.03 -5.61
N ILE A 8 11.42 7.01 -4.81
CA ILE A 8 11.84 6.79 -3.42
C ILE A 8 10.63 7.05 -2.51
N PRO A 9 10.04 6.02 -1.88
CA PRO A 9 8.86 6.22 -1.04
C PRO A 9 9.20 6.88 0.32
N GLU A 10 10.46 6.85 0.71
CA GLU A 10 10.98 7.41 1.97
C GLU A 10 11.76 8.68 1.72
N GLN A 11 11.18 9.58 0.94
CA GLN A 11 11.83 10.84 0.70
C GLN A 11 11.75 11.75 1.93
N GLU A 12 12.76 12.57 2.18
CA GLU A 12 12.72 13.58 3.24
C GLU A 12 11.56 14.56 3.02
N LEU A 13 10.89 14.95 4.12
CA LEU A 13 9.82 15.94 4.07
C LEU A 13 10.31 17.25 3.45
N ILE A 14 9.53 17.76 2.50
CA ILE A 14 9.74 19.07 1.87
C ILE A 14 8.78 20.03 2.56
N HIS A 15 9.31 21.00 3.30
CA HIS A 15 8.50 21.99 4.00
C HIS A 15 7.89 23.00 3.02
N ALA A 16 6.81 23.68 3.43
CA ALA A 16 6.10 24.65 2.59
C ALA A 16 6.99 25.82 2.11
N GLU A 17 8.06 26.14 2.84
CA GLU A 17 9.01 27.20 2.52
C GLU A 17 10.17 26.72 1.63
N GLU A 18 10.29 25.41 1.41
CA GLU A 18 11.38 24.80 0.66
C GLU A 18 11.02 24.61 -0.81
N LEU A 19 11.89 25.10 -1.70
CA LEU A 19 11.79 24.79 -3.12
C LEU A 19 12.41 23.41 -3.41
N TYR A 20 11.76 22.66 -4.29
CA TYR A 20 12.25 21.37 -4.77
C TYR A 20 12.32 21.32 -6.29
N TYR A 21 13.13 20.40 -6.83
CA TYR A 21 13.19 20.10 -8.25
C TYR A 21 13.18 18.58 -8.47
N ARG A 22 12.52 18.15 -9.54
CA ARG A 22 12.47 16.74 -9.98
C ARG A 22 13.19 16.48 -11.30
N SER A 23 13.58 17.53 -11.99
CA SER A 23 14.25 17.43 -13.29
C SER A 23 15.23 18.60 -13.48
N THR A 24 16.28 18.33 -14.21
CA THR A 24 17.29 19.29 -14.66
C THR A 24 16.96 19.69 -16.09
N TYR A 25 16.97 21.00 -16.37
CA TYR A 25 16.82 21.54 -17.72
C TYR A 25 18.18 21.86 -18.32
N HIS A 26 18.54 21.18 -19.41
CA HIS A 26 19.77 21.40 -20.16
C HIS A 26 19.53 22.49 -21.22
N HIS A 27 19.85 23.74 -20.88
CA HIS A 27 19.58 24.90 -21.74
C HIS A 27 20.20 24.83 -23.14
N THR A 28 21.34 24.14 -23.31
CA THR A 28 22.01 23.99 -24.61
C THR A 28 21.26 23.06 -25.56
N SER A 29 20.67 21.98 -25.04
CA SER A 29 19.93 20.99 -25.83
C SER A 29 18.41 21.15 -25.75
N GLY A 30 17.92 21.99 -24.84
CA GLY A 30 16.49 22.07 -24.49
C GLY A 30 15.96 20.81 -23.80
N ALA A 31 16.82 19.85 -23.45
CA ALA A 31 16.40 18.57 -22.88
C ALA A 31 16.09 18.68 -21.38
N ILE A 32 15.10 17.90 -20.92
CA ILE A 32 14.76 17.75 -19.50
C ILE A 32 15.19 16.34 -19.06
N SER A 33 15.95 16.24 -17.97
CA SER A 33 16.46 14.97 -17.45
C SER A 33 16.29 14.86 -15.92
N PRO A 34 15.81 13.73 -15.38
CA PRO A 34 15.33 12.54 -16.09
C PRO A 34 13.97 12.79 -16.77
N ALA A 35 13.60 11.91 -17.72
CA ALA A 35 12.24 11.87 -18.24
C ALA A 35 11.26 11.55 -17.09
N ARG A 36 10.06 12.14 -17.12
CA ARG A 36 9.07 11.94 -16.05
C ARG A 36 8.64 10.47 -16.01
N PRO A 37 8.80 9.76 -14.89
CA PRO A 37 8.40 8.38 -14.79
C PRO A 37 6.86 8.28 -14.83
N THR A 38 6.35 7.29 -15.58
CA THR A 38 4.93 6.93 -15.55
C THR A 38 4.70 5.94 -14.43
N LEU A 39 4.23 6.44 -13.28
CA LEU A 39 4.18 5.64 -12.06
C LEU A 39 2.88 4.84 -11.95
N CYS A 40 1.76 5.44 -12.38
CA CYS A 40 0.45 4.80 -12.39
C CYS A 40 0.18 4.03 -13.70
N CYS A 41 -0.75 3.08 -13.65
CA CYS A 41 -1.23 2.34 -14.82
C CYS A 41 -1.94 3.20 -15.89
N CYS A 42 -2.41 4.41 -15.55
CA CYS A 42 -3.01 5.32 -16.54
C CYS A 42 -1.98 6.00 -17.44
N GLY A 43 -0.68 5.88 -17.14
CA GLY A 43 0.39 6.54 -17.90
C GLY A 43 0.57 8.03 -17.57
N GLU A 44 -0.26 8.60 -16.70
CA GLU A 44 -0.09 9.98 -16.23
C GLU A 44 1.05 10.06 -15.20
N ALA A 45 1.85 11.12 -15.30
CA ALA A 45 2.89 11.43 -14.33
C ALA A 45 2.28 12.02 -13.05
N TYR A 46 2.99 11.88 -11.93
CA TYR A 46 2.59 12.52 -10.69
C TYR A 46 2.60 14.05 -10.83
N ASP A 47 1.53 14.71 -10.40
CA ASP A 47 1.48 16.15 -10.29
C ASP A 47 1.30 16.57 -8.81
N PRO A 48 2.35 17.07 -8.16
CA PRO A 48 2.29 17.47 -6.76
C PRO A 48 1.43 18.71 -6.50
N ASP A 49 1.15 19.53 -7.54
CA ASP A 49 0.32 20.72 -7.42
C ASP A 49 -1.18 20.39 -7.51
N GLU A 50 -1.52 19.20 -8.00
CA GLU A 50 -2.89 18.73 -8.14
C GLU A 50 -3.42 18.22 -6.78
N THR A 51 -4.30 19.03 -6.17
CA THR A 51 -4.84 18.75 -4.84
C THR A 51 -6.12 17.91 -4.85
N SER A 52 -6.68 17.59 -6.03
CA SER A 52 -7.91 16.80 -6.10
C SER A 52 -7.69 15.39 -5.55
N ALA A 53 -8.69 14.89 -4.82
CA ALA A 53 -8.64 13.58 -4.19
C ALA A 53 -8.39 12.43 -5.19
N GLU A 54 -8.78 12.61 -6.45
CA GLU A 54 -8.62 11.65 -7.54
C GLU A 54 -7.16 11.46 -7.98
N HIS A 55 -6.32 12.49 -7.81
CA HIS A 55 -4.91 12.49 -8.19
C HIS A 55 -3.95 12.19 -7.03
N ILE A 56 -4.48 12.05 -5.80
CA ILE A 56 -3.70 11.47 -4.68
C ILE A 56 -3.22 10.09 -5.13
N MET A 57 -1.92 9.83 -4.91
CA MET A 57 -1.32 8.55 -5.27
C MET A 57 -1.08 7.71 -4.02
N HIS A 58 -1.46 6.44 -4.10
CA HIS A 58 -1.19 5.43 -3.09
C HIS A 58 -0.05 4.52 -3.55
N PHE A 59 0.83 4.11 -2.65
CA PHE A 59 1.95 3.21 -2.94
C PHE A 59 1.61 1.76 -2.56
N CYS A 60 1.63 0.89 -3.56
CA CYS A 60 1.45 -0.54 -3.33
C CYS A 60 2.77 -1.15 -2.86
N SER A 61 2.84 -1.60 -1.61
CA SER A 61 4.04 -2.24 -1.05
C SER A 61 4.48 -3.47 -1.85
N ARG A 62 3.52 -4.25 -2.37
CA ARG A 62 3.79 -5.48 -3.13
C ARG A 62 4.30 -5.22 -4.53
N CYS A 63 3.62 -4.35 -5.29
CA CYS A 63 4.03 -4.01 -6.65
C CYS A 63 5.17 -2.99 -6.70
N ARG A 64 5.44 -2.29 -5.58
CA ARG A 64 6.36 -1.15 -5.52
C ARG A 64 6.01 -0.06 -6.53
N ARG A 65 4.72 0.18 -6.74
CA ARG A 65 4.19 1.15 -7.71
C ARG A 65 3.25 2.14 -7.03
N TRP A 66 3.26 3.37 -7.55
CA TRP A 66 2.32 4.41 -7.16
C TRP A 66 1.11 4.42 -8.07
N LEU A 67 -0.09 4.52 -7.51
CA LEU A 67 -1.35 4.42 -8.22
C LEU A 67 -2.27 5.56 -7.81
N HIS A 68 -2.87 6.26 -8.77
CA HIS A 68 -3.86 7.28 -8.47
C HIS A 68 -5.10 6.65 -7.82
N ARG A 69 -5.72 7.36 -6.87
CA ARG A 69 -6.97 6.94 -6.23
C ARG A 69 -8.08 6.66 -7.24
N LYS A 70 -8.21 7.49 -8.29
CA LYS A 70 -9.17 7.26 -9.38
C LYS A 70 -8.92 5.94 -10.12
N CYS A 71 -7.66 5.55 -10.26
CA CYS A 71 -7.25 4.32 -10.94
C CYS A 71 -7.43 3.07 -10.06
N LEU A 72 -7.46 3.22 -8.74
CA LEU A 72 -7.78 2.13 -7.80
C LEU A 72 -9.28 1.82 -7.76
N SER A 73 -10.12 2.80 -8.12
CA SER A 73 -11.59 2.66 -8.08
C SER A 73 -12.15 1.90 -9.30
N SER A 74 -11.33 1.57 -10.29
CA SER A 74 -11.78 0.79 -11.44
C SER A 74 -12.12 -0.65 -11.00
N PRO A 75 -13.26 -1.20 -11.42
CA PRO A 75 -13.78 -2.45 -10.89
C PRO A 75 -12.88 -3.63 -11.28
N LEU A 76 -12.03 -4.03 -10.35
CA LEU A 76 -11.39 -5.32 -10.35
C LEU A 76 -12.06 -6.22 -9.31
N PRO A 77 -12.01 -7.55 -9.47
CA PRO A 77 -12.58 -8.46 -8.49
C PRO A 77 -11.90 -8.20 -7.14
N SER A 78 -12.67 -7.61 -6.21
CA SER A 78 -12.21 -7.19 -4.90
C SER A 78 -11.92 -8.40 -4.02
N ARG A 79 -10.67 -8.55 -3.60
CA ARG A 79 -10.30 -9.48 -2.52
C ARG A 79 -10.24 -8.66 -1.22
N ARG A 80 -11.05 -9.04 -0.24
CA ARG A 80 -10.95 -8.49 1.12
C ARG A 80 -9.58 -8.81 1.69
N VAL A 81 -8.71 -7.81 1.67
CA VAL A 81 -7.40 -7.81 2.30
C VAL A 81 -7.54 -7.08 3.63
N THR A 82 -6.99 -7.65 4.71
CA THR A 82 -7.05 -7.03 6.04
C THR A 82 -5.89 -6.05 6.22
N PRO A 83 -6.03 -5.00 7.04
CA PRO A 83 -4.91 -4.10 7.36
C PRO A 83 -3.67 -4.83 7.89
N ALA A 84 -3.85 -5.99 8.54
CA ALA A 84 -2.77 -6.86 8.99
C ALA A 84 -1.91 -7.42 7.83
N GLU A 85 -2.43 -7.48 6.60
CA GLU A 85 -1.65 -7.90 5.43
C GLU A 85 -0.55 -6.91 5.05
N PHE A 86 -0.67 -5.63 5.41
CA PHE A 86 0.43 -4.66 5.22
C PHE A 86 1.68 -5.00 6.03
N LEU A 87 1.50 -5.71 7.14
CA LEU A 87 2.58 -6.13 8.04
C LEU A 87 3.19 -7.48 7.62
N GLN A 88 2.63 -8.15 6.61
CA GLN A 88 3.14 -9.41 6.10
C GLN A 88 4.34 -9.25 5.17
N PHE A 89 4.71 -8.03 4.79
CA PHE A 89 5.81 -7.78 3.87
C PHE A 89 6.80 -6.82 4.51
N ASP A 90 8.07 -7.17 4.43
CA ASP A 90 9.17 -6.30 4.80
C ASP A 90 9.21 -5.11 3.82
N PRO A 91 9.11 -3.87 4.32
CA PRO A 91 9.12 -2.68 3.48
C PRO A 91 10.45 -2.43 2.76
N ASP A 92 11.55 -3.11 3.12
CA ASP A 92 12.83 -2.96 2.45
C ASP A 92 13.01 -4.01 1.35
N THR A 93 12.79 -5.28 1.70
CA THR A 93 13.06 -6.40 0.80
C THR A 93 11.87 -6.79 -0.08
N ASN A 94 10.66 -6.34 0.26
CA ASN A 94 9.39 -6.84 -0.31
C ASN A 94 9.21 -8.36 -0.12
N SER A 95 10.04 -8.98 0.72
CA SER A 95 9.90 -10.38 1.07
C SER A 95 8.88 -10.50 2.19
N ARG A 96 8.19 -11.64 2.28
CA ARG A 96 7.51 -11.96 3.52
C ARG A 96 8.61 -12.14 4.56
N PRO A 97 8.59 -11.42 5.70
CA PRO A 97 9.59 -11.64 6.73
C PRO A 97 9.56 -13.13 7.05
N LEU A 98 10.72 -13.77 6.91
CA LEU A 98 10.92 -15.18 7.22
C LEU A 98 10.79 -15.32 8.74
N TYR A 99 9.55 -15.32 9.20
CA TYR A 99 9.26 -15.60 10.58
C TYR A 99 9.65 -17.05 10.82
N PRO A 100 10.58 -17.35 11.75
CA PRO A 100 10.97 -18.73 12.01
C PRO A 100 9.76 -19.59 12.42
N PHE A 101 8.72 -18.97 12.99
CA PHE A 101 7.45 -19.63 13.33
C PHE A 101 6.62 -20.06 12.10
N TRP A 102 6.63 -19.30 11.00
CA TRP A 102 5.89 -19.66 9.78
C TRP A 102 6.64 -20.69 8.93
N SER A 103 7.96 -20.75 9.03
CA SER A 103 8.73 -21.86 8.42
C SER A 103 8.58 -23.17 9.20
N ALA A 104 8.40 -23.12 10.52
CA ALA A 104 8.31 -24.32 11.36
C ALA A 104 7.08 -25.20 11.09
N VAL A 105 6.00 -24.65 10.53
CA VAL A 105 4.79 -25.43 10.18
C VAL A 105 4.81 -26.02 8.77
N ALA A 106 5.83 -25.72 7.96
CA ALA A 106 5.88 -26.15 6.56
C ALA A 106 6.71 -27.43 6.31
N ASP A 107 7.51 -27.90 7.28
CA ASP A 107 8.52 -28.95 7.03
C ASP A 107 8.23 -30.33 7.66
N ASP A 108 7.08 -30.53 8.33
CA ASP A 108 6.66 -31.86 8.79
C ASP A 108 5.84 -32.62 7.74
N SER A 109 6.14 -32.41 6.45
CA SER A 109 5.67 -33.31 5.40
C SER A 109 6.71 -34.42 5.25
N PRO A 110 6.44 -35.66 5.72
CA PRO A 110 7.40 -36.75 5.61
C PRO A 110 7.71 -36.99 4.12
N SER A 111 8.93 -36.65 3.73
CA SER A 111 9.45 -36.91 2.40
C SER A 111 9.47 -38.40 2.16
N SER A 112 8.42 -38.91 1.52
CA SER A 112 8.37 -40.28 1.04
C SER A 112 9.34 -40.40 -0.14
N VAL A 113 10.53 -40.90 0.16
CA VAL A 113 11.51 -41.38 -0.82
C VAL A 113 10.86 -42.41 -1.74
N SER A 114 10.76 -42.08 -3.02
CA SER A 114 10.52 -43.07 -4.07
C SER A 114 11.21 -42.64 -5.35
N SER A 115 12.46 -43.09 -5.45
CA SER A 115 13.26 -43.15 -6.66
C SER A 115 12.70 -44.24 -7.56
N THR A 116 12.15 -43.92 -8.74
CA THR A 116 12.25 -44.85 -9.89
C THR A 116 12.27 -44.11 -11.23
N SER A 117 13.36 -44.38 -11.95
CA SER A 117 13.46 -44.76 -13.37
C SER A 117 13.09 -43.76 -14.48
N GLU A 118 14.13 -43.49 -15.27
CA GLU A 118 14.18 -42.74 -16.52
C GLU A 118 13.25 -43.29 -17.61
N ARG A 119 12.52 -42.39 -18.28
CA ARG A 119 12.05 -42.60 -19.65
C ARG A 119 12.02 -41.27 -20.43
N PRO A 120 12.65 -41.20 -21.62
CA PRO A 120 12.59 -40.01 -22.47
C PRO A 120 11.37 -40.11 -23.39
N SER A 121 10.33 -39.31 -23.16
CA SER A 121 9.24 -39.18 -24.14
C SER A 121 8.43 -37.89 -23.97
N LYS A 122 8.53 -37.05 -25.00
CA LYS A 122 7.59 -36.00 -25.45
C LYS A 122 7.45 -34.76 -24.55
N ARG A 123 7.73 -33.61 -25.17
CA ARG A 123 7.67 -32.26 -24.62
C ARG A 123 6.42 -32.05 -23.75
N PRO A 124 6.58 -31.83 -22.43
CA PRO A 124 5.46 -31.54 -21.57
C PRO A 124 4.96 -30.13 -21.89
N ARG A 125 3.65 -29.98 -22.08
CA ARG A 125 3.00 -28.68 -21.97
C ARG A 125 3.30 -28.16 -20.56
N LEU A 126 3.78 -26.91 -20.48
CA LEU A 126 3.86 -26.14 -19.24
C LEU A 126 2.43 -26.00 -18.67
N SER A 127 1.96 -27.02 -17.98
CA SER A 127 0.90 -26.87 -17.00
C SER A 127 1.50 -26.05 -15.89
N THR A 128 1.15 -24.77 -15.87
CA THR A 128 1.39 -23.88 -14.74
C THR A 128 0.59 -24.47 -13.58
N SER A 129 1.19 -25.40 -12.85
CA SER A 129 0.74 -25.81 -11.54
C SER A 129 0.90 -24.57 -10.67
N THR A 130 -0.15 -23.78 -10.57
CA THR A 130 -0.30 -22.86 -9.45
C THR A 130 -0.15 -23.72 -8.20
N PRO A 131 0.85 -23.47 -7.33
CA PRO A 131 0.90 -24.08 -6.02
C PRO A 131 -0.33 -23.58 -5.27
N ASP A 132 -1.41 -24.31 -5.45
CA ASP A 132 -2.72 -24.03 -4.88
C ASP A 132 -2.68 -24.50 -3.43
N SER A 133 -3.07 -23.62 -2.53
CA SER A 133 -3.06 -23.82 -1.08
C SER A 133 -1.71 -23.66 -0.38
N LEU A 134 -1.06 -22.49 -0.56
CA LEU A 134 -0.36 -21.89 0.57
C LEU A 134 -1.42 -21.59 1.63
N VAL A 135 -1.53 -22.45 2.65
CA VAL A 135 -2.37 -22.24 3.82
C VAL A 135 -2.13 -20.81 4.29
N ALA A 136 -3.16 -19.97 4.20
CA ALA A 136 -3.06 -18.61 4.69
C ALA A 136 -2.58 -18.72 6.15
N PRO A 137 -1.46 -18.08 6.52
CA PRO A 137 -0.98 -18.13 7.89
C PRO A 137 -2.12 -17.71 8.81
N ASP A 138 -2.27 -18.44 9.91
CA ASP A 138 -3.35 -18.21 10.87
C ASP A 138 -3.33 -16.73 11.32
N LEU A 139 -4.33 -15.99 10.86
CA LEU A 139 -4.45 -14.56 11.15
C LEU A 139 -4.60 -14.31 12.65
N GLN A 140 -5.06 -15.30 13.43
CA GLN A 140 -5.19 -15.19 14.88
C GLN A 140 -3.82 -15.07 15.56
N VAL A 141 -2.83 -15.85 15.12
CA VAL A 141 -1.47 -15.80 15.68
C VAL A 141 -0.85 -14.42 15.46
N LEU A 142 -1.10 -13.82 14.30
CA LEU A 142 -0.60 -12.48 14.01
C LEU A 142 -1.24 -11.42 14.93
N ASP A 143 -2.54 -11.55 15.22
CA ASP A 143 -3.27 -10.63 16.10
C ASP A 143 -2.75 -10.69 17.55
N ASP A 144 -2.44 -11.88 18.06
CA ASP A 144 -1.83 -12.08 19.39
C ASP A 144 -0.46 -11.39 19.50
N HIS A 145 0.36 -11.48 18.45
CA HIS A 145 1.67 -10.82 18.42
C HIS A 145 1.58 -9.30 18.26
N ILE A 146 0.60 -8.82 17.50
CA ILE A 146 0.34 -7.40 17.31
C ILE A 146 -0.23 -6.77 18.58
N SER A 147 -0.98 -7.51 19.39
CA SER A 147 -1.59 -7.03 20.64
C SER A 147 -0.58 -6.51 21.67
N GLY A 148 0.69 -6.93 21.58
CA GLY A 148 1.78 -6.42 22.43
C GLY A 148 2.40 -5.09 21.97
N LEU A 149 2.02 -4.58 20.79
CA LEU A 149 2.55 -3.34 20.23
C LEU A 149 1.73 -2.12 20.68
N PRO A 150 2.31 -0.90 20.70
CA PRO A 150 1.56 0.32 20.94
C PRO A 150 0.50 0.49 19.86
N ALA A 151 -0.74 0.75 20.27
CA ALA A 151 -1.86 0.97 19.35
C ALA A 151 -1.54 2.03 18.29
N ASP A 152 -0.82 3.10 18.67
CA ASP A 152 -0.39 4.17 17.78
C ASP A 152 0.55 3.70 16.66
N LEU A 153 1.49 2.81 17.00
CA LEU A 153 2.44 2.24 16.05
C LEU A 153 1.72 1.32 15.06
N VAL A 154 0.84 0.45 15.57
CA VAL A 154 0.03 -0.45 14.73
C VAL A 154 -0.86 0.36 13.80
N LYS A 155 -1.55 1.38 14.33
CA LYS A 155 -2.37 2.30 13.56
C LYS A 155 -1.57 3.01 12.46
N LEU A 156 -0.36 3.47 12.75
CA LEU A 156 0.49 4.11 11.74
C LEU A 156 1.00 3.11 10.68
N ALA A 157 1.45 1.93 11.10
CA ALA A 157 2.00 0.91 10.20
C ALA A 157 0.94 0.30 9.25
N THR A 158 -0.32 0.29 9.69
CA THR A 158 -1.47 -0.23 8.92
C THR A 158 -2.06 0.79 7.93
N ARG A 159 -1.66 2.07 8.00
CA ARG A 159 -2.10 3.08 7.04
C ARG A 159 -1.56 2.82 5.64
N SER A 160 -2.30 3.28 4.64
CA SER A 160 -1.82 3.36 3.25
C SER A 160 -0.70 4.39 3.14
N VAL A 161 0.30 4.09 2.30
CA VAL A 161 1.33 5.07 1.94
C VAL A 161 0.76 5.94 0.83
N ILE A 162 0.58 7.23 1.08
CA ILE A 162 -0.01 8.19 0.15
C ILE A 162 0.90 9.39 -0.06
N ARG A 163 0.77 10.03 -1.23
CA ARG A 163 1.40 11.31 -1.57
C ARG A 163 0.45 12.22 -2.35
N GLY A 164 0.70 13.52 -2.26
CA GLY A 164 -0.12 14.56 -2.86
C GLY A 164 -1.26 15.03 -1.96
N GLY A 165 -1.95 16.08 -2.41
CA GLY A 165 -3.06 16.68 -1.66
C GLY A 165 -2.61 17.23 -0.29
N PRO A 166 -3.38 17.01 0.79
CA PRO A 166 -3.06 17.53 2.12
C PRO A 166 -1.79 16.91 2.71
N ALA A 167 -1.28 15.83 2.09
CA ALA A 167 -0.06 15.16 2.48
C ALA A 167 1.22 15.83 2.01
N GLY A 168 1.08 16.86 1.17
CA GLY A 168 2.19 17.51 0.51
C GLY A 168 2.86 16.59 -0.52
N VAL A 169 3.97 17.10 -1.04
CA VAL A 169 4.68 16.52 -2.19
C VAL A 169 5.17 15.10 -1.93
N VAL A 170 5.67 14.85 -0.72
CA VAL A 170 6.29 13.59 -0.29
C VAL A 170 5.27 12.64 0.33
N GLY A 171 4.27 13.18 1.03
CA GLY A 171 3.23 12.37 1.64
C GLY A 171 3.60 11.80 3.02
N ASN A 172 2.90 10.73 3.42
CA ASN A 172 3.12 10.04 4.71
C ASN A 172 4.09 8.83 4.60
N GLY A 173 4.69 8.61 3.43
CA GLY A 173 5.49 7.41 3.14
C GLY A 173 6.60 7.11 4.16
N PRO A 174 7.48 8.08 4.49
CA PRO A 174 8.52 7.86 5.49
C PRO A 174 7.97 7.36 6.82
N ALA A 175 6.86 7.94 7.28
CA ALA A 175 6.26 7.61 8.58
C ALA A 175 5.65 6.22 8.63
N VAL A 176 4.91 5.88 7.60
CA VAL A 176 4.28 4.56 7.50
C VAL A 176 5.33 3.47 7.30
N ILE A 177 6.35 3.71 6.47
CA ILE A 177 7.39 2.71 6.21
C ILE A 177 8.26 2.48 7.44
N GLU A 178 8.69 3.53 8.13
CA GLU A 178 9.45 3.38 9.37
C GLU A 178 8.63 2.66 10.43
N ALA A 179 7.34 2.99 10.57
CA ALA A 179 6.45 2.26 11.47
C ALA A 179 6.38 0.76 11.11
N ARG A 180 6.26 0.42 9.81
CA ARG A 180 6.28 -0.98 9.36
C ARG A 180 7.60 -1.67 9.66
N ARG A 181 8.75 -1.03 9.44
CA ARG A 181 10.07 -1.58 9.82
C ARG A 181 10.15 -1.88 11.30
N LYS A 182 9.67 -0.95 12.14
CA LYS A 182 9.66 -1.10 13.58
C LYS A 182 8.77 -2.26 14.02
N VAL A 183 7.59 -2.42 13.41
CA VAL A 183 6.75 -3.60 13.61
C VAL A 183 7.50 -4.87 13.20
N CYS A 184 8.06 -4.95 11.99
CA CYS A 184 8.82 -6.11 11.53
C CYS A 184 10.01 -6.42 12.48
N GLN A 185 10.73 -5.41 12.96
CA GLN A 185 11.84 -5.58 13.89
C GLN A 185 11.37 -6.16 15.23
N PHE A 186 10.31 -5.61 15.82
CA PHE A 186 9.72 -6.13 17.07
C PHE A 186 9.28 -7.59 16.92
N LEU A 187 8.67 -7.87 15.78
CA LEU A 187 8.18 -9.18 15.39
C LEU A 187 9.33 -10.20 15.23
N CYS A 188 10.48 -9.79 14.70
CA CYS A 188 11.68 -10.64 14.61
C CYS A 188 12.47 -10.77 15.93
N GLN A 189 12.20 -9.92 16.93
CA GLN A 189 12.93 -9.89 18.19
C GLN A 189 12.26 -10.74 19.28
N GLY A 190 13.06 -11.45 20.08
CA GLY A 190 12.57 -12.24 21.22
C GLY A 190 12.02 -11.37 22.37
N ASP A 191 11.20 -11.98 23.23
CA ASP A 191 10.40 -11.29 24.25
C ASP A 191 11.20 -10.41 25.21
N SER A 192 12.45 -10.78 25.52
CA SER A 192 13.30 -10.08 26.48
C SER A 192 13.72 -8.66 26.04
N THR A 193 13.59 -8.31 24.76
CA THR A 193 13.99 -7.00 24.22
C THR A 193 12.82 -6.03 24.01
N LYS A 194 11.58 -6.53 24.11
CA LYS A 194 10.37 -5.79 23.74
C LYS A 194 10.14 -4.53 24.58
N ALA A 195 10.26 -4.61 25.90
CA ALA A 195 9.94 -3.49 26.79
C ALA A 195 10.89 -2.28 26.63
N ALA A 196 12.19 -2.54 26.50
CA ALA A 196 13.18 -1.49 26.30
C ALA A 196 13.01 -0.82 24.93
N TRP A 197 12.73 -1.64 23.90
CA TRP A 197 12.49 -1.17 22.54
C TRP A 197 11.29 -0.21 22.43
N LEU A 198 10.20 -0.50 23.15
CA LEU A 198 8.99 0.33 23.13
C LEU A 198 9.20 1.75 23.65
N GLN A 199 10.07 1.91 24.66
CA GLN A 199 10.39 3.23 25.21
C GLN A 199 11.25 4.04 24.23
N ASP A 200 12.20 3.38 23.59
CA ASP A 200 13.12 4.00 22.64
C ASP A 200 12.42 4.46 21.35
N TRP A 201 11.46 3.67 20.83
CA TRP A 201 10.69 4.03 19.65
C TRP A 201 9.96 5.37 19.81
N ARG A 202 9.27 5.59 20.93
CA ARG A 202 8.55 6.86 21.17
C ARG A 202 9.49 8.07 21.21
N ALA A 203 10.71 7.90 21.70
CA ALA A 203 11.69 8.97 21.77
C ALA A 203 12.31 9.31 20.40
N GLN A 204 12.38 8.33 19.50
CA GLN A 204 12.94 8.48 18.15
C GLN A 204 11.97 9.03 17.11
N MET A 205 10.67 9.06 17.40
CA MET A 205 9.68 9.60 16.45
C MET A 205 9.90 11.10 16.28
N PRO A 206 10.09 11.60 15.04
CA PRO A 206 10.26 13.02 14.79
C PRO A 206 9.07 13.82 15.36
N ALA A 207 9.37 14.92 16.04
CA ALA A 207 8.35 15.87 16.44
C ALA A 207 7.59 16.35 15.18
N GLY A 208 6.28 16.11 15.14
CA GLY A 208 5.45 16.42 13.97
C GLY A 208 4.96 15.19 13.18
N TRP A 209 5.42 13.98 13.50
CA TRP A 209 4.77 12.74 13.06
C TRP A 209 3.57 12.39 13.93
N ASP A 210 2.75 13.41 14.23
CA ASP A 210 1.56 13.22 15.03
C ASP A 210 0.66 12.19 14.35
N THR A 211 0.20 11.21 15.12
CA THR A 211 -0.73 10.18 14.62
C THR A 211 -2.06 10.82 14.21
N THR A 212 -2.32 12.05 14.65
CA THR A 212 -3.30 12.96 14.08
C THR A 212 -2.82 13.48 12.72
N LEU A 213 -2.75 12.59 11.73
CA LEU A 213 -2.98 13.04 10.36
C LEU A 213 -4.29 13.86 10.37
N PRO A 214 -4.36 15.00 9.67
CA PRO A 214 -5.55 15.82 9.64
C PRO A 214 -6.79 14.93 9.45
N GLU A 215 -7.80 15.08 10.31
CA GLU A 215 -9.08 14.39 10.15
C GLU A 215 -9.56 14.62 8.71
N GLY A 216 -9.65 13.56 7.92
CA GLY A 216 -9.99 13.66 6.49
C GLY A 216 -9.09 12.87 5.55
N TRP A 217 -7.94 12.34 5.99
CA TRP A 217 -7.06 11.57 5.09
C TRP A 217 -7.60 10.17 4.76
N ASP A 218 -8.10 9.46 5.78
CA ASP A 218 -8.85 8.21 5.60
C ASP A 218 -10.33 8.49 5.27
N THR A 219 -10.79 9.72 5.54
CA THR A 219 -12.18 10.18 5.42
C THR A 219 -12.31 11.39 4.50
N VAL A 220 -11.79 11.31 3.25
CA VAL A 220 -12.18 12.33 2.25
C VAL A 220 -13.61 12.04 1.82
N VAL A 221 -14.52 12.68 2.56
CA VAL A 221 -15.76 13.33 2.15
C VAL A 221 -16.41 12.74 0.90
N LYS A 222 -17.48 11.97 1.12
CA LYS A 222 -18.62 11.95 0.20
C LYS A 222 -19.08 13.41 0.02
N GLN A 223 -18.57 14.12 -0.98
CA GLN A 223 -19.37 15.21 -1.52
C GLN A 223 -20.52 14.50 -2.21
N GLU A 224 -21.69 14.50 -1.56
CA GLU A 224 -22.92 14.15 -2.25
C GLU A 224 -22.98 15.07 -3.47
N PRO A 225 -23.05 14.54 -4.70
CA PRO A 225 -23.28 15.41 -5.84
C PRO A 225 -24.61 16.11 -5.57
N ASP A 226 -24.61 17.45 -5.60
CA ASP A 226 -25.84 18.22 -5.65
C ASP A 226 -26.61 17.74 -6.90
N VAL A 227 -27.50 16.77 -6.70
CA VAL A 227 -28.40 16.29 -7.74
C VAL A 227 -29.41 17.40 -7.93
N VAL A 228 -29.05 18.36 -8.78
CA VAL A 228 -29.98 19.32 -9.35
C VAL A 228 -30.98 18.50 -10.18
N LEU A 229 -32.09 18.14 -9.54
CA LEU A 229 -33.27 17.52 -10.12
C LEU A 229 -33.83 18.42 -11.22
N LYS A 230 -33.23 18.38 -12.41
CA LYS A 230 -33.85 18.90 -13.63
C LYS A 230 -35.05 18.02 -13.93
N LYS A 231 -36.24 18.51 -13.60
CA LYS A 231 -37.54 17.96 -14.02
C LYS A 231 -37.53 17.81 -15.55
N ARG A 232 -37.22 16.61 -16.04
CA ARG A 232 -37.40 16.24 -17.44
C ARG A 232 -38.67 15.41 -17.60
N THR A 233 -39.49 15.92 -18.49
CA THR A 233 -40.79 15.46 -18.95
C THR A 233 -40.78 14.03 -19.52
N ARG A 234 -41.77 13.26 -19.08
CA ARG A 234 -42.40 12.05 -19.68
C ARG A 234 -41.67 11.42 -20.88
N GLY A 235 -40.91 10.35 -20.63
CA GLY A 235 -40.44 9.44 -21.67
C GLY A 235 -39.95 8.13 -21.07
N ARG A 236 -40.63 7.02 -21.42
CA ARG A 236 -40.37 5.58 -21.22
C ARG A 236 -39.67 5.13 -19.91
N PRO A 237 -40.23 4.14 -19.18
CA PRO A 237 -39.55 3.55 -18.02
C PRO A 237 -38.28 2.80 -18.48
N ARG A 238 -37.11 3.39 -18.21
CA ARG A 238 -35.85 2.64 -18.21
C ARG A 238 -35.79 1.85 -16.91
N LYS A 239 -35.41 0.57 -17.00
CA LYS A 239 -35.02 -0.24 -15.83
C LYS A 239 -33.93 0.54 -15.08
N THR A 240 -34.28 1.11 -13.94
CA THR A 240 -33.35 1.71 -13.00
C THR A 240 -32.52 0.59 -12.39
N VAL A 241 -31.23 0.52 -12.73
CA VAL A 241 -30.28 -0.25 -11.95
C VAL A 241 -30.22 0.44 -10.58
N PRO A 242 -30.44 -0.27 -9.46
CA PRO A 242 -30.33 0.34 -8.14
C PRO A 242 -28.90 0.88 -7.99
N VAL A 243 -28.79 2.19 -7.79
CA VAL A 243 -27.52 2.81 -7.40
C VAL A 243 -27.24 2.31 -5.99
N VAL A 244 -26.25 1.42 -5.86
CA VAL A 244 -25.78 0.95 -4.56
C VAL A 244 -25.06 2.14 -3.92
N VAL A 245 -25.70 2.75 -2.93
CA VAL A 245 -25.07 3.78 -2.11
C VAL A 245 -24.08 3.07 -1.18
N PRO A 246 -22.77 3.38 -1.24
CA PRO A 246 -21.80 2.73 -0.37
C PRO A 246 -22.08 3.05 1.10
N ASP A 247 -21.98 2.04 1.96
CA ASP A 247 -22.14 2.17 3.42
C ASP A 247 -21.09 3.15 3.97
N PRO A 248 -21.48 4.26 4.64
CA PRO A 248 -20.53 5.21 5.22
C PRO A 248 -19.62 4.60 6.30
N LEU A 249 -19.98 3.47 6.90
CA LEU A 249 -19.20 2.82 7.96
C LEU A 249 -18.13 1.86 7.44
N ASN A 250 -18.15 1.53 6.14
CA ASN A 250 -17.15 0.69 5.49
C ASN A 250 -16.69 1.36 4.19
N PRO A 251 -15.72 2.30 4.25
CA PRO A 251 -15.16 2.88 3.03
C PRO A 251 -14.62 1.74 2.13
N PRO A 252 -14.77 1.84 0.80
CA PRO A 252 -14.25 0.84 -0.11
C PRO A 252 -12.73 0.73 0.10
N THR A 253 -12.28 -0.48 0.40
CA THR A 253 -10.87 -0.84 0.40
C THR A 253 -10.31 -0.64 -1.00
N LEU A 254 -9.29 0.20 -1.13
CA LEU A 254 -8.63 0.46 -2.41
C LEU A 254 -7.64 -0.66 -2.69
N GLU A 255 -7.80 -1.35 -3.82
CA GLU A 255 -6.97 -2.50 -4.20
C GLU A 255 -6.11 -2.18 -5.42
N CYS A 256 -4.86 -2.64 -5.37
CA CYS A 256 -3.91 -2.52 -6.47
C CYS A 256 -4.39 -3.39 -7.64
N PRO A 257 -4.47 -2.85 -8.87
CA PRO A 257 -4.99 -3.59 -9.99
C PRO A 257 -4.11 -4.75 -10.44
N ASP A 258 -2.81 -4.66 -10.15
CA ASP A 258 -1.83 -5.65 -10.61
C ASP A 258 -1.69 -6.84 -9.64
N CYS A 259 -1.98 -6.65 -8.35
CA CYS A 259 -1.74 -7.69 -7.33
C CYS A 259 -2.89 -7.92 -6.35
N HIS A 260 -3.97 -7.15 -6.44
CA HIS A 260 -5.15 -7.21 -5.56
C HIS A 260 -4.84 -7.03 -4.06
N ASN A 261 -3.73 -6.37 -3.71
CA ASN A 261 -3.44 -5.96 -2.33
C ASN A 261 -4.01 -4.57 -2.03
N LEU A 262 -4.27 -4.27 -0.76
CA LEU A 262 -4.54 -2.90 -0.33
C LEU A 262 -3.39 -1.96 -0.69
N VAL A 263 -3.74 -0.71 -1.00
CA VAL A 263 -2.79 0.36 -1.35
C VAL A 263 -2.86 1.49 -0.34
#